data_AF-A0A972XWZ9-F1
#
_entry.id   AF-A0A972XWZ9-F1
#
_cell.length_a   1.000
_cell.length_b   1.000
_cell.length_c   1.000
_cell.angle_alpha   90.00
_cell.angle_beta   90.00
_cell.angle_gamma   90.00
#
_symmetry.space_group_name_H-M   'P 1'
#
loop_
_entity.id
_entity.type
_entity.pdbx_description
1 polymer ?
#
loop_
_entity_poly.entity_id
_entity_poly.type
_entity_poly.pdbx_seq_one_letter_code
_entity_poly.pdbx_strand_id
1 'polypeptide(L)'
;MSQFPQQKKTKERKLRRGWTTGACAAAATKAALELLLTGRASDPVTITLPNGSKPTFKLAFKDTGESWARAGIIKDAGDDPDVTNGALIISTVRPGLTGSGLVFKAGH
;
A
#
# COMPACT_ATOMS: atom_id res chain seq x y z
N MET A 1 -17.24 35.18 45.00
CA MET A 1 -17.36 34.87 43.57
C MET A 1 -16.10 34.12 43.15
N SER A 2 -16.15 32.79 43.11
CA SER A 2 -15.00 31.96 42.69
C SER A 2 -15.07 31.73 41.19
N GLN A 3 -14.19 32.36 40.42
CA GLN A 3 -14.04 32.09 38.99
C GLN A 3 -13.23 30.81 38.81
N PHE A 4 -13.88 29.75 38.34
CA PHE A 4 -13.21 28.54 37.87
C PHE A 4 -12.45 28.84 36.57
N PRO A 5 -11.23 28.31 36.38
CA PRO A 5 -10.47 28.50 35.15
C PRO A 5 -11.16 27.79 33.98
N GLN A 6 -11.38 28.51 32.88
CA GLN A 6 -11.92 27.91 31.66
C GLN A 6 -10.92 26.91 31.06
N GLN A 7 -11.39 25.68 30.84
CA GLN A 7 -10.70 24.70 30.01
C GLN A 7 -10.51 25.24 28.59
N LYS A 8 -9.25 25.31 28.15
CA LYS A 8 -8.92 25.55 26.74
C LYS A 8 -9.44 24.38 25.91
N LYS A 9 -10.48 24.61 25.10
CA LYS A 9 -10.88 23.67 24.04
C LYS A 9 -9.71 23.50 23.07
N THR A 10 -9.03 22.37 23.12
CA THR A 10 -8.09 21.94 22.08
C THR A 10 -8.87 21.85 20.76
N LYS A 11 -8.42 22.57 19.73
CA LYS A 11 -8.97 22.41 18.37
C LYS A 11 -8.88 20.93 18.00
N GLU A 12 -10.02 20.31 17.72
CA GLU A 12 -10.07 18.91 17.27
C GLU A 12 -9.28 18.78 15.97
N ARG A 13 -8.14 18.09 16.04
CA ARG A 13 -7.31 17.80 14.86
C ARG A 13 -7.98 16.66 14.10
N LYS A 14 -8.21 16.87 12.80
CA LYS A 14 -8.69 15.81 11.91
C LYS A 14 -7.63 14.69 11.83
N LEU A 15 -8.02 13.48 12.24
CA LEU A 15 -7.16 12.30 12.20
C LEU A 15 -6.78 11.94 10.76
N ARG A 16 -5.53 11.51 10.55
CA ARG A 16 -5.05 11.00 9.27
C ARG A 16 -5.52 9.57 9.08
N ARG A 17 -6.07 9.27 7.90
CA ARG A 17 -6.40 7.90 7.49
C ARG A 17 -5.17 7.25 6.89
N GLY A 18 -4.92 6.01 7.27
CA GLY A 18 -3.94 5.15 6.61
C GLY A 18 -4.54 4.22 5.57
N TRP A 19 -3.71 3.27 5.15
CA TRP A 19 -4.00 2.25 4.17
C TRP A 19 -3.93 0.86 4.80
N THR A 20 -4.83 -0.02 4.37
CA THR A 20 -4.81 -1.43 4.79
C THR A 20 -3.65 -2.17 4.13
N THR A 21 -3.22 -3.27 4.76
CA THR A 21 -2.20 -4.17 4.19
C THR A 21 -2.61 -4.66 2.79
N GLY A 22 -3.89 -4.96 2.58
CA GLY A 22 -4.42 -5.37 1.28
C GLY A 22 -4.30 -4.28 0.21
N ALA A 23 -4.51 -3.01 0.55
CA ALA A 23 -4.34 -1.91 -0.39
C ALA A 23 -2.86 -1.75 -0.78
N CYS A 24 -1.94 -1.81 0.19
CA CYS A 24 -0.51 -1.80 -0.08
C CYS A 24 -0.07 -3.01 -0.94
N ALA A 25 -0.58 -4.21 -0.66
CA ALA A 25 -0.29 -5.41 -1.44
C ALA A 25 -0.81 -5.32 -2.87
N ALA A 26 -2.01 -4.74 -3.08
CA ALA A 26 -2.56 -4.52 -4.41
C ALA A 26 -1.74 -3.51 -5.21
N ALA A 27 -1.31 -2.41 -4.58
CA ALA A 27 -0.42 -1.42 -5.21
C ALA A 27 0.95 -2.02 -5.57
N ALA A 28 1.56 -2.78 -4.66
CA ALA A 28 2.80 -3.51 -4.92
C ALA A 28 2.65 -4.51 -6.08
N THR A 29 1.56 -5.28 -6.10
CA THR A 29 1.29 -6.25 -7.19
C THR A 29 1.11 -5.56 -8.53
N LYS A 30 0.38 -4.45 -8.58
CA LYS A 30 0.22 -3.66 -9.81
C LYS A 30 1.59 -3.17 -10.31
N ALA A 31 2.41 -2.61 -9.43
CA ALA A 31 3.74 -2.12 -9.79
C ALA A 31 4.66 -3.22 -10.33
N ALA A 32 4.66 -4.38 -9.65
CA ALA A 32 5.46 -5.53 -10.05
C ALA A 32 4.99 -6.08 -11.41
N LEU A 33 3.67 -6.10 -11.66
CA LEU A 33 3.13 -6.52 -12.95
C LEU A 33 3.47 -5.54 -14.09
N GLU A 34 3.37 -4.23 -13.85
CA GLU A 34 3.84 -3.21 -14.81
C GLU A 34 5.31 -3.42 -15.16
N LEU A 35 6.14 -3.64 -14.13
CA LEU A 35 7.57 -3.89 -14.29
C LEU A 35 7.85 -5.17 -15.09
N LEU A 36 7.13 -6.26 -14.80
CA LEU A 36 7.28 -7.53 -15.52
C LEU A 36 6.91 -7.39 -17.00
N LEU A 37 5.80 -6.71 -17.31
CA LEU A 37 5.25 -6.64 -18.66
C LEU A 37 5.95 -5.60 -19.54
N THR A 38 6.46 -4.52 -18.94
CA THR A 38 6.93 -3.34 -19.70
C THR A 38 8.38 -2.96 -19.40
N GLY A 39 9.00 -3.56 -18.39
CA GLY A 39 10.31 -3.14 -17.88
C GLY A 39 10.27 -1.83 -17.09
N ARG A 40 9.09 -1.24 -16.85
CA ARG A 40 8.92 0.01 -16.10
C ARG A 40 7.77 -0.12 -15.11
N ALA A 41 7.89 0.52 -13.96
CA ALA A 41 6.84 0.58 -12.94
C ALA A 41 6.50 2.05 -12.69
N SER A 42 5.21 2.38 -12.59
CA SER A 42 4.76 3.71 -12.23
C SER A 42 5.21 4.07 -10.81
N ASP A 43 5.61 5.31 -10.58
CA ASP A 43 5.88 5.83 -9.23
C ASP A 43 5.39 7.28 -9.15
N PRO A 44 4.32 7.58 -8.38
CA PRO A 44 3.56 6.66 -7.54
C PRO A 44 2.61 5.75 -8.34
N VAL A 45 2.22 4.62 -7.74
CA VAL A 45 1.22 3.69 -8.29
C VAL A 45 -0.18 4.04 -7.82
N THR A 46 -1.12 4.17 -8.75
CA THR A 46 -2.54 4.34 -8.44
C THR A 46 -3.29 3.01 -8.52
N ILE A 47 -4.12 2.70 -7.53
CA ILE A 47 -5.07 1.58 -7.59
C ILE A 47 -6.50 2.06 -7.35
N THR A 48 -7.49 1.32 -7.85
CA THR A 48 -8.89 1.55 -7.51
C THR A 48 -9.25 0.67 -6.30
N LEU A 49 -9.73 1.29 -5.23
CA LEU A 49 -10.22 0.58 -4.05
C LEU A 49 -11.67 0.12 -4.24
N PRO A 50 -12.19 -0.85 -3.45
CA PRO A 50 -13.57 -1.33 -3.55
C PRO A 50 -14.64 -0.23 -3.41
N ASN A 51 -14.32 0.87 -2.70
CA ASN A 51 -15.19 2.03 -2.56
C ASN A 51 -15.11 3.02 -3.74
N GLY A 52 -14.43 2.66 -4.83
CA GLY A 52 -14.26 3.48 -6.04
C GLY A 52 -13.18 4.56 -5.95
N SER A 53 -12.61 4.83 -4.77
CA SER A 53 -11.52 5.80 -4.63
C SER A 53 -10.23 5.34 -5.32
N LYS A 54 -9.41 6.30 -5.76
CA LYS A 54 -8.17 6.04 -6.53
C LYS A 54 -6.93 6.63 -5.85
N PRO A 55 -6.52 6.11 -4.69
CA PRO A 55 -5.31 6.59 -4.02
C PRO A 55 -4.03 6.20 -4.74
N THR A 56 -2.99 6.98 -4.48
CA THR A 56 -1.62 6.79 -4.98
C THR A 56 -0.70 6.32 -3.87
N PHE A 57 0.21 5.41 -4.19
CA PHE A 57 1.17 4.80 -3.28
C PHE A 57 2.58 5.00 -3.85
N LYS A 58 3.48 5.58 -3.05
CA LYS A 58 4.90 5.70 -3.44
C LYS A 58 5.56 4.33 -3.44
N LEU A 59 6.36 4.05 -4.46
CA LEU A 59 7.18 2.85 -4.47
C LEU A 59 8.31 2.98 -3.44
N ALA A 60 8.45 1.97 -2.59
CA ALA A 60 9.54 1.87 -1.64
C ALA A 60 10.76 1.21 -2.28
N PHE A 61 10.54 0.18 -3.10
CA PHE A 61 11.56 -0.41 -3.95
C PHE A 61 10.91 -1.16 -5.11
N LYS A 62 11.74 -1.49 -6.10
CA LYS A 62 11.40 -2.40 -7.19
C LYS A 62 12.64 -3.20 -7.60
N ASP A 63 12.42 -4.41 -8.07
CA ASP A 63 13.48 -5.34 -8.47
C ASP A 63 12.95 -6.28 -9.56
N THR A 64 13.82 -6.78 -10.44
CA THR A 64 13.41 -7.64 -11.55
C THR A 64 14.51 -8.63 -11.90
N GLY A 65 14.13 -9.76 -12.47
CA GLY A 65 15.06 -10.77 -12.95
C GLY A 65 14.44 -11.61 -14.05
N GLU A 66 15.05 -12.76 -14.33
CA GLU A 66 14.55 -13.66 -15.36
C GLU A 66 13.16 -14.20 -14.98
N SER A 67 12.14 -13.78 -15.73
CA SER A 67 10.75 -14.21 -15.57
C SER A 67 10.12 -13.91 -14.20
N TRP A 68 10.58 -12.86 -13.51
CA TRP A 68 9.91 -12.37 -12.30
C TRP A 68 10.14 -10.87 -12.10
N ALA A 69 9.19 -10.22 -11.43
CA ALA A 69 9.35 -8.85 -10.95
C ALA A 69 8.84 -8.70 -9.52
N ARG A 70 9.42 -7.76 -8.78
CA ARG A 70 9.09 -7.44 -7.40
C ARG A 70 8.91 -5.94 -7.22
N ALA A 71 7.99 -5.58 -6.35
CA ALA A 71 7.84 -4.21 -5.89
C ALA A 71 7.35 -4.19 -4.44
N GLY A 72 7.65 -3.09 -3.75
CA GLY A 72 7.26 -2.91 -2.36
C GLY A 72 6.68 -1.54 -2.06
N ILE A 73 5.75 -1.51 -1.11
CA ILE A 73 5.09 -0.32 -0.58
C ILE A 73 5.24 -0.32 0.95
N ILE A 74 5.70 0.79 1.53
CA ILE A 74 5.64 0.98 2.99
C ILE A 74 4.19 1.29 3.39
N LYS A 75 3.64 0.50 4.31
CA LYS A 75 2.29 0.74 4.84
C LYS A 75 2.29 1.94 5.77
N ASP A 76 1.48 2.96 5.45
CA ASP A 76 1.17 4.08 6.35
C ASP A 76 -0.22 3.84 6.96
N ALA A 77 -0.29 3.60 8.27
CA ALA A 77 -1.54 3.40 9.01
C ALA A 77 -2.22 4.72 9.42
N GLY A 78 -1.65 5.87 9.09
CA GLY A 78 -2.16 7.16 9.53
C GLY A 78 -1.94 7.32 11.03
N ASP A 79 -3.00 7.64 11.76
CA ASP A 79 -2.95 7.79 13.22
C ASP A 79 -3.52 6.57 13.98
N ASP A 80 -3.82 5.47 13.26
CA ASP A 80 -4.27 4.19 13.83
C ASP A 80 -3.08 3.45 14.49
N PRO A 81 -3.18 3.00 15.76
CA PRO A 81 -2.13 2.23 16.44
C PRO A 81 -2.03 0.78 15.92
N ASP A 82 -1.79 0.65 14.61
CA ASP A 82 -1.68 -0.60 13.87
C ASP A 82 -0.23 -1.14 13.92
N VAL A 83 -0.07 -2.38 14.40
CA VAL A 83 1.24 -3.05 14.57
C VAL A 83 2.01 -3.22 13.26
N THR A 84 1.33 -3.20 12.12
CA THR A 84 1.92 -3.33 10.78
C THR A 84 2.24 -1.99 10.14
N ASN A 85 2.07 -0.86 10.85
CA ASN A 85 2.51 0.44 10.37
C ASN A 85 4.03 0.46 10.11
N GLY A 86 4.43 1.05 8.98
CA GLY A 86 5.83 1.07 8.54
C GLY A 86 6.33 -0.24 7.93
N ALA A 87 5.52 -1.32 7.94
CA ALA A 87 5.92 -2.57 7.33
C ALA A 87 6.08 -2.42 5.81
N LEU A 88 7.15 -3.02 5.28
CA LEU A 88 7.37 -3.13 3.84
C LEU A 88 6.55 -4.29 3.28
N ILE A 89 5.49 -3.97 2.54
CA ILE A 89 4.62 -4.95 1.89
C ILE A 89 5.16 -5.22 0.49
N ILE A 90 5.61 -6.46 0.26
CA ILE A 90 6.27 -6.89 -0.97
C ILE A 90 5.36 -7.80 -1.77
N SER A 91 5.28 -7.59 -3.08
CA SER A 91 4.66 -8.52 -4.02
C SER A 91 5.69 -8.99 -5.05
N THR A 92 5.71 -10.30 -5.30
CA THR A 92 6.49 -10.93 -6.38
C THR A 92 5.53 -11.52 -7.40
N VAL A 93 5.67 -11.13 -8.66
CA VAL A 93 4.88 -11.67 -9.78
C VAL A 93 5.77 -12.47 -10.71
N ARG A 94 5.21 -13.53 -11.29
CA ARG A 94 5.86 -14.41 -12.27
C ARG A 94 4.83 -14.82 -13.32
N PRO A 95 5.23 -15.10 -14.58
CA PRO A 95 4.37 -15.78 -15.53
C PRO A 95 3.87 -17.11 -14.94
N GLY A 96 2.56 -17.31 -14.99
CA GLY A 96 1.94 -18.60 -14.68
C GLY A 96 2.05 -19.57 -15.86
N LEU A 97 1.61 -20.82 -15.65
CA LEU A 97 1.43 -21.75 -16.75
C LEU A 97 0.33 -21.24 -17.68
N THR A 98 0.49 -21.41 -18.99
CA THR A 98 -0.55 -21.05 -19.95
C THR A 98 -1.86 -21.73 -19.58
N GLY A 99 -2.94 -20.94 -19.45
CA GLY A 99 -4.26 -21.43 -19.08
C GLY A 99 -4.53 -21.51 -17.57
N SER A 100 -3.55 -21.24 -16.68
CA SER A 100 -3.78 -21.30 -15.23
C SER A 100 -4.53 -20.08 -14.65
N GLY A 101 -4.71 -19.02 -15.43
CA GLY A 101 -5.23 -17.74 -14.92
C GLY A 101 -4.30 -17.11 -13.87
N LEU A 102 -4.88 -16.41 -12.89
CA LEU A 102 -4.18 -15.80 -11.76
C LEU A 102 -4.16 -16.76 -10.56
N VAL A 103 -2.97 -17.03 -10.04
CA VAL A 103 -2.76 -17.87 -8.85
C VAL A 103 -2.16 -17.02 -7.73
N PHE A 104 -2.86 -16.93 -6.61
CA PHE A 104 -2.36 -16.26 -5.41
C PHE A 104 -1.67 -17.28 -4.49
N LYS A 105 -0.46 -16.97 -4.05
CA LYS A 105 0.29 -17.76 -3.07
C LYS A 105 0.55 -16.92 -1.84
N ALA A 106 0.29 -17.48 -0.65
CA ALA A 106 0.65 -16.84 0.60
C ALA A 106 2.19 -16.79 0.76
N GLY A 107 2.68 -15.85 1.56
CA GLY A 107 4.06 -15.87 2.05
C GLY A 107 4.31 -17.06 2.97
N HIS A 108 5.58 -17.45 3.11
CA HIS A 108 6.02 -18.46 4.07
C HIS A 108 6.12 -17.89 5.48
#